data_AF-A0A813FE03-F1
#
_entry.id   AF-A0A813FE03-F1
#
_cell.length_a   1.000
_cell.length_b   1.000
_cell.length_c   1.000
_cell.angle_alpha   90.00
_cell.angle_beta   90.00
_cell.angle_gamma   90.00
#
_symmetry.space_group_name_H-M   'P 1'
#
loop_
_entity.id
_entity.type
_entity.pdbx_description
1 polymer ?
#
loop_
_entity_poly.entity_id
_entity_poly.type
_entity_poly.pdbx_seq_one_letter_code
_entity_poly.pdbx_strand_id
1 'polypeptide(L)'
;MGSQGAECMALTSATGACAMAAMSLLSLFELPYEASILRGASESVLLLLLGLVCLQGETRLFYSYHEVVQDNFGFALKPIGRGLTYLIAGVYCSGARTLSVAEAVASGATSEETSVSGVFGFLWYTCCFLTFVGAASSIWTWHGERRAALSGAHGGQADMDAYYISS
;
A
#
# COMPACT_ATOMS: atom_id res chain seq x y z
N MET A 1 20.87 -10.31 2.65
CA MET A 1 19.77 -10.94 1.90
C MET A 1 20.28 -11.18 0.49
N GLY A 2 20.16 -12.41 -0.05
CA GLY A 2 20.49 -12.65 -1.46
C GLY A 2 19.57 -11.83 -2.37
N SER A 3 19.97 -11.56 -3.62
CA SER A 3 19.19 -10.73 -4.57
C SER A 3 17.73 -11.19 -4.69
N GLN A 4 17.50 -12.50 -4.61
CA GLN A 4 16.17 -13.13 -4.64
C GLN A 4 15.23 -12.64 -3.53
N GLY A 5 15.75 -12.34 -2.33
CA GLY A 5 14.93 -11.87 -1.22
C GLY A 5 14.43 -10.42 -1.40
N ALA A 6 15.21 -9.59 -2.09
CA ALA A 6 14.81 -8.22 -2.41
C ALA A 6 13.74 -8.20 -3.50
N GLU A 7 13.90 -9.03 -4.53
CA GLU A 7 12.93 -9.19 -5.62
C GLU A 7 11.57 -9.69 -5.12
N CYS A 8 11.55 -10.69 -4.24
CA CYS A 8 10.29 -11.16 -3.63
C CYS A 8 9.59 -10.07 -2.82
N MET A 9 10.32 -9.24 -2.07
CA MET A 9 9.70 -8.16 -1.30
C MET A 9 9.15 -7.06 -2.19
N ALA A 10 9.87 -6.66 -3.25
CA ALA A 10 9.40 -5.68 -4.23
C ALA A 10 8.15 -6.16 -4.97
N LEU A 11 8.09 -7.45 -5.31
CA LEU A 11 6.89 -8.04 -5.91
C LEU A 11 5.70 -8.00 -4.94
N THR A 12 5.95 -8.28 -3.66
CA THR A 12 4.91 -8.31 -2.62
C THR A 12 4.36 -6.91 -2.29
N SER A 13 5.20 -5.89 -2.31
CA SER A 13 4.77 -4.50 -2.14
C SER A 13 4.06 -3.95 -3.38
N ALA A 14 4.43 -4.41 -4.58
CA ALA A 14 3.74 -4.11 -5.83
C ALA A 14 2.34 -4.75 -5.89
N THR A 15 2.19 -6.01 -5.45
CA THR A 15 0.86 -6.64 -5.36
C THR A 15 -0.04 -5.91 -4.37
N GLY A 16 0.51 -5.37 -3.27
CA GLY A 16 -0.22 -4.48 -2.37
C GLY A 16 -0.72 -3.20 -3.05
N ALA A 17 0.10 -2.52 -3.87
CA ALA A 17 -0.33 -1.35 -4.64
C ALA A 17 -1.45 -1.70 -5.64
N CYS A 18 -1.29 -2.80 -6.36
CA CYS A 18 -2.31 -3.29 -7.30
C CYS A 18 -3.62 -3.64 -6.58
N ALA A 19 -3.55 -4.26 -5.40
CA ALA A 19 -4.72 -4.54 -4.58
C ALA A 19 -5.43 -3.26 -4.11
N MET A 20 -4.68 -2.21 -3.77
CA MET A 20 -5.25 -0.90 -3.43
C MET A 20 -5.98 -0.25 -4.61
N ALA A 21 -5.37 -0.29 -5.80
CA ALA A 21 -6.01 0.17 -7.03
C ALA A 21 -7.25 -0.66 -7.37
N ALA A 22 -7.20 -1.98 -7.18
CA ALA A 22 -8.36 -2.85 -7.38
C ALA A 22 -9.49 -2.52 -6.40
N MET A 23 -9.19 -2.27 -5.11
CA MET A 23 -10.18 -1.81 -4.13
C MET A 23 -10.84 -0.51 -4.57
N SER A 24 -10.10 0.43 -5.14
CA SER A 24 -10.70 1.68 -5.65
C SER A 24 -11.76 1.43 -6.73
N LEU A 25 -11.56 0.42 -7.59
CA LEU A 25 -12.54 0.03 -8.60
C LEU A 25 -13.74 -0.66 -7.96
N LEU A 26 -13.52 -1.52 -6.97
CA LEU A 26 -14.59 -2.17 -6.22
C LEU A 26 -15.45 -1.15 -5.47
N SER A 27 -14.83 -0.13 -4.86
CA SER A 27 -15.52 0.98 -4.21
C SER A 27 -16.44 1.74 -5.18
N LEU A 28 -16.02 1.91 -6.44
CA LEU A 28 -16.85 2.56 -7.46
C LEU A 28 -18.10 1.75 -7.81
N PHE A 29 -18.01 0.41 -7.81
CA PHE A 29 -19.15 -0.46 -8.08
C PHE A 29 -20.13 -0.55 -6.90
N GLU A 30 -19.68 -0.26 -5.68
CA GLU A 30 -20.50 -0.33 -4.45
C GLU A 30 -21.20 1.00 -4.13
N LEU A 31 -20.96 2.08 -4.89
CA LEU A 31 -21.53 3.39 -4.66
C LEU A 31 -23.07 3.38 -4.76
N PRO A 32 -23.82 3.56 -3.64
CA PRO A 32 -25.26 3.76 -3.72
C PRO A 32 -25.56 5.10 -4.39
N TYR A 33 -26.64 5.17 -5.17
CA TYR A 33 -27.00 6.33 -5.99
C TYR A 33 -27.51 7.56 -5.19
N GLU A 34 -27.29 7.60 -3.87
CA GLU A 34 -27.79 8.66 -2.98
C GLU A 34 -26.79 9.80 -2.78
N ALA A 35 -27.16 10.81 -1.98
CA ALA A 35 -26.46 12.09 -1.77
C ALA A 35 -24.97 11.98 -1.35
N SER A 36 -24.44 10.79 -1.12
CA SER A 36 -23.04 10.49 -0.79
C SER A 36 -22.16 10.11 -2.01
N ILE A 37 -22.67 10.13 -3.24
CA ILE A 37 -21.89 9.79 -4.46
C ILE A 37 -20.57 10.57 -4.53
N LEU A 38 -20.61 11.89 -4.29
CA LEU A 38 -19.41 12.74 -4.39
C LEU A 38 -18.32 12.29 -3.40
N ARG A 39 -18.73 11.88 -2.19
CA ARG A 39 -17.81 11.39 -1.17
C ARG A 39 -17.18 10.08 -1.59
N GLY A 40 -17.98 9.06 -1.94
CA GLY A 40 -17.43 7.76 -2.33
C GLY A 40 -16.63 7.81 -3.63
N ALA A 41 -16.99 8.68 -4.58
CA ALA A 41 -16.19 8.94 -5.77
C ALA A 41 -14.84 9.59 -5.41
N SER A 42 -14.84 10.59 -4.51
CA SER A 42 -13.59 11.22 -4.05
C SER A 42 -12.68 10.24 -3.31
N GLU A 43 -13.25 9.38 -2.46
CA GLU A 43 -12.51 8.35 -1.72
C GLU A 43 -11.91 7.31 -2.68
N SER A 44 -12.67 6.88 -3.70
CA SER A 44 -12.20 5.97 -4.74
C SER A 44 -11.07 6.59 -5.57
N VAL A 45 -11.20 7.86 -5.98
CA VAL A 45 -10.15 8.58 -6.71
C VAL A 45 -8.89 8.71 -5.87
N LEU A 46 -9.02 9.04 -4.58
CA LEU A 46 -7.88 9.12 -3.67
C LEU A 46 -7.17 7.78 -3.51
N LEU A 47 -7.91 6.68 -3.30
CA LEU A 47 -7.34 5.33 -3.23
C LEU A 47 -6.63 4.93 -4.53
N LEU A 48 -7.22 5.26 -5.68
CA LEU A 48 -6.61 4.99 -6.98
C LEU A 48 -5.30 5.77 -7.16
N LEU A 49 -5.31 7.08 -6.89
CA LEU A 49 -4.12 7.92 -7.01
C LEU A 49 -3.01 7.47 -6.06
N LEU A 50 -3.33 7.17 -4.80
CA LEU A 50 -2.36 6.63 -3.84
C LEU A 50 -1.82 5.27 -4.29
N GLY A 51 -2.68 4.38 -4.78
CA GLY A 51 -2.29 3.08 -5.36
C GLY A 51 -1.30 3.25 -6.50
N LEU A 52 -1.57 4.16 -7.44
CA LEU A 52 -0.70 4.44 -8.57
C LEU A 52 0.64 5.07 -8.16
N VAL A 53 0.63 6.00 -7.20
CA VAL A 53 1.87 6.60 -6.65
C VAL A 53 2.72 5.54 -5.97
N CYS A 54 2.12 4.65 -5.18
CA CYS A 54 2.83 3.54 -4.55
C CYS A 54 3.37 2.53 -5.59
N LEU A 55 2.61 2.26 -6.67
CA LEU A 55 3.04 1.37 -7.76
C LEU A 55 4.21 1.97 -8.56
N GLN A 56 4.17 3.28 -8.79
CA GLN A 56 5.23 4.05 -9.44
C GLN A 56 6.54 3.96 -8.64
N GLY A 57 6.46 3.93 -7.31
CA GLY A 57 7.62 3.74 -6.43
C GLY A 57 8.33 2.39 -6.60
N GLU A 58 7.62 1.33 -7.03
CA GLU A 58 8.21 0.01 -7.28
C GLU A 58 8.64 -0.20 -8.73
N THR A 59 7.73 0.13 -9.65
CA THR A 59 7.86 -0.29 -11.04
C THR A 59 8.48 0.77 -11.94
N ARG A 60 8.58 2.03 -11.46
CA ARG A 60 8.97 3.21 -12.26
C ARG A 60 8.19 3.28 -13.58
N LEU A 61 6.90 2.96 -13.53
CA LEU A 61 5.99 2.85 -14.68
C LEU A 61 6.05 4.08 -15.61
N PHE A 62 6.16 5.28 -15.04
CA PHE A 62 6.24 6.55 -15.75
C PHE A 62 7.64 7.17 -15.62
N TYR A 63 8.55 6.81 -16.53
CA TYR A 63 9.92 7.33 -16.52
C TYR A 63 9.97 8.87 -16.69
N SER A 64 9.13 9.42 -17.58
CA SER A 64 9.10 10.87 -17.87
C SER A 64 8.53 11.74 -16.75
N TYR A 65 7.80 11.18 -15.79
CA TYR A 65 7.17 11.93 -14.70
C TYR A 65 7.81 11.65 -13.35
N HIS A 66 8.93 10.91 -13.32
CA HIS A 66 9.56 10.48 -12.07
C HIS A 66 9.99 11.68 -11.20
N GLU A 67 10.59 12.71 -11.79
CA GLU A 67 11.04 13.90 -11.07
C GLU A 67 9.87 14.65 -10.40
N VAL A 68 8.78 14.87 -11.15
CA VAL A 68 7.59 15.56 -10.63
C VAL A 68 6.94 14.77 -9.49
N VAL A 69 6.85 13.44 -9.63
CA VAL A 69 6.30 12.58 -8.56
C VAL A 69 7.24 12.56 -7.36
N GLN A 70 8.56 12.59 -7.57
CA GLN A 70 9.54 12.62 -6.49
C GLN A 70 9.51 13.93 -5.69
N ASP A 71 9.35 15.06 -6.36
CA ASP A 71 9.31 16.36 -5.71
C ASP A 71 8.04 16.57 -4.88
N ASN A 72 6.89 16.09 -5.37
CA ASN A 72 5.60 16.27 -4.70
C ASN A 72 5.24 15.13 -3.74
N PHE A 73 5.65 13.90 -4.07
CA PHE A 73 5.27 12.68 -3.35
C PHE A 73 6.49 11.89 -2.85
N GLY A 74 7.65 12.53 -2.68
CA GLY A 74 8.87 11.88 -2.21
C GLY A 74 8.71 11.11 -0.89
N PHE A 75 7.77 11.50 -0.02
CA PHE A 75 7.40 10.71 1.15
C PHE A 75 6.74 9.38 0.78
N ALA A 76 5.77 9.40 -0.13
CA ALA A 76 5.08 8.21 -0.63
C ALA A 76 5.92 7.36 -1.59
N LEU A 77 7.14 7.80 -1.95
CA LEU A 77 8.12 6.95 -2.64
C LEU A 77 9.06 6.23 -1.67
N LYS A 78 9.23 6.75 -0.44
CA LYS A 78 10.05 6.07 0.58
C LYS A 78 9.34 4.80 1.07
N PRO A 79 10.08 3.71 1.35
CA PRO A 79 9.47 2.45 1.80
C PRO A 79 8.58 2.62 3.04
N ILE A 80 8.99 3.47 3.99
CA ILE A 80 8.18 3.78 5.18
C ILE A 80 6.88 4.51 4.86
N GLY A 81 6.90 5.47 3.93
CA GLY A 81 5.70 6.22 3.55
C GLY A 81 4.71 5.31 2.84
N ARG A 82 5.19 4.43 1.96
CA ARG A 82 4.38 3.42 1.27
C ARG A 82 3.76 2.42 2.24
N GLY A 83 4.55 1.94 3.19
CA GLY A 83 4.06 1.07 4.26
C GLY A 83 2.92 1.71 5.05
N LEU A 84 3.06 2.99 5.41
CA LEU A 84 2.01 3.75 6.11
C LEU A 84 0.77 3.97 5.24
N THR A 85 0.94 4.33 3.96
CA THR A 85 -0.18 4.49 3.03
C THR A 85 -0.97 3.19 2.89
N TYR A 86 -0.29 2.05 2.70
CA TYR A 86 -0.93 0.74 2.64
C TYR A 86 -1.67 0.38 3.94
N LEU A 87 -1.07 0.69 5.09
CA LEU A 87 -1.69 0.40 6.38
C LEU A 87 -2.95 1.25 6.62
N ILE A 88 -2.88 2.56 6.35
CA ILE A 88 -4.02 3.47 6.47
C ILE A 88 -5.12 3.07 5.50
N ALA A 89 -4.79 2.82 4.24
CA ALA A 89 -5.75 2.39 3.22
C ALA A 89 -6.39 1.04 3.60
N GLY A 90 -5.60 0.06 4.05
CA GLY A 90 -6.10 -1.24 4.48
C GLY A 90 -7.07 -1.15 5.66
N VAL A 91 -6.71 -0.38 6.71
CA VAL A 91 -7.58 -0.15 7.86
C VAL A 91 -8.87 0.56 7.43
N TYR A 92 -8.75 1.62 6.64
CA TYR A 92 -9.90 2.37 6.13
C TYR A 92 -10.84 1.49 5.30
N CYS A 93 -10.32 0.74 4.32
CA CYS A 93 -11.12 -0.14 3.46
C CYS A 93 -11.78 -1.30 4.23
N SER A 94 -11.09 -1.86 5.24
CA SER A 94 -11.71 -2.86 6.13
C SER A 94 -12.84 -2.24 6.96
N GLY A 95 -12.65 -1.03 7.49
CA GLY A 95 -13.63 -0.33 8.31
C GLY A 95 -14.88 0.06 7.52
N ALA A 96 -14.69 0.65 6.34
CA ALA A 96 -15.78 1.04 5.44
C ALA A 96 -16.68 -0.16 5.09
N ARG A 97 -16.09 -1.31 4.76
CA ARG A 97 -16.84 -2.52 4.46
C ARG A 97 -17.54 -3.12 5.68
N THR A 98 -16.92 -3.10 6.86
CA THR A 98 -17.59 -3.58 8.07
C THR A 98 -18.79 -2.72 8.44
N LEU A 99 -18.72 -1.41 8.20
CA LEU A 99 -19.83 -0.50 8.42
C LEU A 99 -20.97 -0.76 7.42
N SER A 100 -20.67 -0.91 6.13
CA SER A 100 -21.70 -1.19 5.11
C SER A 100 -22.41 -2.53 5.35
N VAL A 101 -21.67 -3.56 5.78
CA VAL A 101 -22.26 -4.86 6.16
C VAL A 101 -23.11 -4.73 7.42
N ALA A 102 -22.67 -3.96 8.44
CA ALA A 102 -23.45 -3.76 9.66
C ALA A 102 -24.77 -3.01 9.38
N GLU A 103 -24.74 -1.99 8.53
CA GLU A 103 -25.91 -1.24 8.09
C GLU A 103 -26.91 -2.13 7.33
N ALA A 104 -26.42 -2.98 6.42
CA ALA A 104 -27.26 -3.93 5.67
C ALA A 104 -27.94 -4.97 6.59
N VAL A 105 -27.24 -5.43 7.64
CA VAL A 105 -27.82 -6.34 8.64
C VAL A 105 -28.85 -5.61 9.50
N ALA A 106 -28.59 -4.35 9.88
CA ALA A 106 -29.49 -3.56 10.71
C ALA A 106 -30.78 -3.14 9.99
N SER A 107 -30.72 -2.93 8.67
CA SER A 107 -31.89 -2.59 7.85
C SER A 107 -32.79 -3.79 7.53
N GLY A 108 -32.43 -5.00 7.97
CA GLY A 108 -33.22 -6.20 7.75
C GLY A 108 -33.21 -6.69 6.30
N ALA A 109 -32.25 -6.25 5.49
CA ALA A 109 -32.09 -6.71 4.11
C ALA A 109 -31.91 -8.24 4.10
N THR A 110 -32.89 -8.95 3.54
CA THR A 110 -32.87 -10.41 3.44
C THR A 110 -31.75 -10.86 2.50
N SER A 111 -31.09 -11.96 2.87
CA SER A 111 -29.86 -12.50 2.29
C SER A 111 -29.81 -12.74 0.76
N GLU A 112 -30.90 -12.48 0.02
CA GLU A 112 -30.99 -12.66 -1.43
C GLU A 112 -30.44 -11.48 -2.24
N GLU A 113 -30.61 -10.21 -1.85
CA GLU A 113 -29.91 -9.08 -2.53
C GLU A 113 -28.40 -9.09 -2.22
N THR A 114 -28.03 -9.68 -1.09
CA THR A 114 -26.65 -9.87 -0.62
C THR A 114 -26.00 -11.11 -1.26
N SER A 115 -26.67 -11.86 -2.14
CA SER A 115 -26.13 -13.11 -2.71
C SER A 115 -25.07 -12.89 -3.81
N VAL A 116 -24.93 -11.67 -4.35
CA VAL A 116 -23.75 -11.23 -5.10
C VAL A 116 -22.53 -10.98 -4.18
N SER A 117 -22.75 -10.86 -2.86
CA SER A 117 -21.82 -10.28 -1.88
C SER A 117 -20.77 -11.24 -1.32
N GLY A 118 -20.91 -12.56 -1.50
CA GLY A 118 -19.94 -13.53 -0.98
C GLY A 118 -18.59 -13.48 -1.71
N VAL A 119 -18.63 -13.57 -3.05
CA VAL A 119 -17.44 -13.47 -3.90
C VAL A 119 -16.86 -12.07 -3.84
N PHE A 120 -17.70 -11.04 -3.89
CA PHE A 120 -17.28 -9.65 -3.79
C PHE A 120 -16.63 -9.36 -2.43
N GLY A 121 -17.23 -9.83 -1.33
CA GLY A 121 -16.66 -9.72 0.01
C GLY A 121 -15.34 -10.48 0.13
N PHE A 122 -15.26 -11.70 -0.40
CA PHE A 122 -14.01 -12.46 -0.43
C PHE A 122 -12.90 -11.71 -1.20
N LEU A 123 -13.22 -11.15 -2.35
CA LEU A 123 -12.28 -10.39 -3.18
C LEU A 123 -11.83 -9.11 -2.46
N TRP A 124 -12.76 -8.39 -1.82
CA TRP A 124 -12.46 -7.22 -1.00
C TRP A 124 -11.50 -7.54 0.14
N TYR A 125 -11.81 -8.56 0.96
CA TYR A 125 -10.95 -8.96 2.08
C TYR A 125 -9.60 -9.49 1.60
N THR A 126 -9.56 -10.16 0.45
CA THR A 126 -8.30 -10.58 -0.18
C THR A 126 -7.46 -9.37 -0.58
N CYS A 127 -8.06 -8.33 -1.18
CA CYS A 127 -7.36 -7.09 -1.49
C CYS A 127 -6.87 -6.37 -0.22
N CYS A 128 -7.70 -6.29 0.83
CA CYS A 128 -7.30 -5.75 2.13
C CYS A 128 -6.09 -6.51 2.70
N PHE A 129 -6.13 -7.85 2.66
CA PHE A 129 -5.02 -8.69 3.11
C PHE A 129 -3.75 -8.41 2.31
N LEU A 130 -3.83 -8.37 0.98
CA LEU A 130 -2.70 -8.04 0.12
C LEU A 130 -2.13 -6.65 0.41
N THR A 131 -2.98 -5.65 0.70
CA THR A 131 -2.49 -4.33 1.15
C THR A 131 -1.76 -4.40 2.49
N PHE A 132 -2.22 -5.20 3.47
CA PHE A 132 -1.49 -5.37 4.73
C PHE A 132 -0.15 -6.09 4.54
N VAL A 133 -0.10 -7.11 3.67
CA VAL A 133 1.16 -7.79 3.33
C VAL A 133 2.11 -6.82 2.59
N GLY A 134 1.58 -5.98 1.70
CA GLY A 134 2.31 -4.88 1.06
C GLY A 134 2.84 -3.86 2.07
N ALA A 135 2.06 -3.53 3.10
CA ALA A 135 2.47 -2.67 4.20
C ALA A 135 3.64 -3.28 4.99
N ALA A 136 3.48 -4.54 5.40
CA ALA A 136 4.48 -5.26 6.18
C ALA A 136 5.80 -5.39 5.40
N SER A 137 5.76 -5.74 4.11
CA SER A 137 6.96 -5.83 3.26
C SER A 137 7.65 -4.47 3.07
N SER A 138 6.89 -3.38 2.93
CA SER A 138 7.44 -2.01 2.81
C SER A 138 8.09 -1.51 4.11
N ILE A 139 7.52 -1.89 5.26
CA ILE A 139 8.12 -1.59 6.58
C ILE A 139 9.36 -2.45 6.81
N TRP A 140 9.33 -3.71 6.38
CA TRP A 140 10.46 -4.63 6.52
C TRP A 140 11.66 -4.21 5.68
N THR A 141 11.43 -3.80 4.44
CA THR A 141 12.46 -3.23 3.55
C THR A 141 13.09 -1.99 4.17
N TRP A 142 12.28 -1.07 4.72
CA TRP A 142 12.78 0.09 5.45
C TRP A 142 13.68 -0.29 6.63
N HIS A 143 13.29 -1.29 7.43
CA HIS A 143 14.12 -1.78 8.54
C HIS A 143 15.44 -2.38 8.04
N GLY A 144 15.41 -3.11 6.91
CA GLY A 144 16.59 -3.66 6.25
C GLY A 144 17.57 -2.58 5.79
N GLU A 145 17.07 -1.56 5.09
CA GLU A 145 17.86 -0.41 4.62
C GLU A 145 18.49 0.35 5.80
N ARG A 146 17.71 0.59 6.86
CA ARG A 146 18.20 1.28 8.05
C ARG A 146 19.31 0.49 8.76
N ARG A 147 19.19 -0.84 8.84
CA ARG A 147 20.24 -1.70 9.39
C ARG A 147 21.49 -1.71 8.52
N ALA A 148 21.33 -1.79 7.19
CA ALA A 148 22.46 -1.75 6.26
C ALA A 148 23.22 -0.41 6.33
N ALA A 149 22.50 0.72 6.40
CA ALA A 149 23.10 2.04 6.56
C ALA A 149 23.90 2.18 7.87
N LEU A 150 23.36 1.66 8.97
CA LEU A 150 24.05 1.67 10.27
C LEU A 150 25.32 0.80 10.25
N SER A 151 25.26 -0.40 9.66
CA SER A 151 26.43 -1.27 9.52
C SER A 151 27.50 -0.69 8.59
N GLY A 152 27.09 -0.04 7.50
CA GLY A 152 28.02 0.64 6.59
C GLY A 152 28.74 1.83 7.24
N ALA A 153 28.04 2.59 8.09
CA ALA A 153 28.65 3.67 8.86
C ALA A 153 29.69 3.15 9.88
N HIS A 154 29.43 2.00 10.53
CA HIS A 154 30.40 1.40 11.46
C HIS A 154 31.59 0.74 10.75
N GLY A 155 31.38 0.17 9.55
CA GLY A 155 32.46 -0.38 8.73
C GLY A 155 33.43 0.68 8.21
N GLY A 156 32.92 1.86 7.80
CA GLY A 156 33.77 2.98 7.37
C GLY A 156 34.59 3.62 8.47
N GLN A 157 34.13 3.54 9.73
CA GLN A 157 34.88 4.06 10.88
C GLN A 157 36.02 3.12 11.30
N ALA A 158 35.82 1.79 11.22
CA ALA A 158 36.88 0.82 11.45
C ALA A 158 38.00 0.88 10.38
N ASP A 159 37.65 1.22 9.14
CA ASP A 159 38.62 1.39 8.04
C ASP A 159 39.39 2.73 8.15
N MET A 160 38.73 3.80 8.63
CA MET A 160 39.38 5.07 9.00
C MET A 160 40.37 4.89 10.17
N ASP A 161 39.98 4.14 11.20
CA ASP A 161 40.86 3.86 12.33
C ASP A 161 42.06 2.99 11.92
N ALA A 162 41.87 2.02 11.00
CA ALA A 162 42.97 1.25 10.43
C ALA A 162 43.95 2.11 9.62
N TYR A 163 43.45 3.14 8.91
CA TYR A 163 44.30 4.05 8.14
C TYR A 163 45.21 4.91 9.05
N TYR A 164 44.68 5.43 10.17
CA TYR A 164 45.46 6.26 11.12
C TYR A 164 46.42 5.47 12.02
N ILE A 165 46.19 4.19 12.25
CA ILE A 165 47.10 3.34 13.04
C ILE A 165 48.31 2.86 12.19
N SER A 166 48.23 2.97 10.86
CA SER A 166 49.28 2.54 9.93
C SER A 166 50.26 3.64 9.48
N SER A 167 50.09 4.88 9.96
CA SER A 167 50.97 6.05 9.70
C SER A 167 51.79 6.43 10.93
#